data_AF-A0A6C0EER6-F1
#
_entry.id   AF-A0A6C0EER6-F1
#
_cell.length_a   1.000
_cell.length_b   1.000
_cell.length_c   1.000
_cell.angle_alpha   90.00
_cell.angle_beta   90.00
_cell.angle_gamma   90.00
#
_symmetry.space_group_name_H-M   'P 1'
#
loop_
_entity.id
_entity.type
_entity.pdbx_description
1 polymer ?
#
loop_
_entity_poly.entity_id
_entity_poly.type
_entity_poly.pdbx_seq_one_letter_code
_entity_poly.pdbx_strand_id
1 'polypeptide(L)'
;MEDDFNFHELDTSWIHDFEKEDGLYKDFYLEDLYFINLHYVYLNESNTIEKVKKDKYFFNEFQTNIVPKEELFKIIVKNKHINRENYKLNCLFKYNCTIDPYTIIEFFKSKIPITIDTTNMYLSPITSIESVSFKKTITMFQDLNSITIIYKKTSNTTTDTATNNTNNKTKRLYIKKTNRKTTRLYI
;
A
#
# COMPACT_ATOMS: atom_id res chain seq x y z
N MET A 1 16.24 64.71 -11.44
CA MET A 1 15.19 63.95 -12.14
C MET A 1 15.11 62.65 -11.40
N GLU A 2 14.32 62.65 -10.32
CA GLU A 2 14.00 61.44 -9.56
C GLU A 2 12.69 60.94 -10.16
N ASP A 3 12.75 59.82 -10.88
CA ASP A 3 11.57 59.10 -11.34
C ASP A 3 10.93 58.44 -10.12
N ASP A 4 10.00 59.17 -9.50
CA ASP A 4 9.13 58.71 -8.42
C ASP A 4 8.13 57.69 -9.00
N PHE A 5 8.58 56.45 -9.22
CA PHE A 5 7.70 55.33 -9.53
C PHE A 5 6.87 55.02 -8.29
N ASN A 6 5.68 55.59 -8.25
CA ASN A 6 4.69 55.38 -7.19
C ASN A 6 4.13 53.94 -7.26
N PHE A 7 4.78 53.01 -6.54
CA PHE A 7 4.39 51.59 -6.44
C PHE A 7 3.07 51.35 -5.67
N HIS A 8 2.40 52.39 -5.16
CA HIS A 8 1.29 52.24 -4.22
C HIS A 8 -0.09 51.96 -4.84
N GLU A 9 -0.20 51.80 -6.16
CA GLU A 9 -1.51 51.65 -6.82
C GLU A 9 -1.50 50.61 -7.94
N LEU A 10 -0.85 49.46 -7.71
CA LEU A 10 -1.03 48.31 -8.61
C LEU A 10 -2.42 47.71 -8.36
N ASP A 11 -3.31 47.78 -9.34
CA ASP A 11 -4.61 47.13 -9.29
C ASP A 11 -4.45 45.60 -9.28
N THR A 12 -4.75 44.97 -8.14
CA THR A 12 -4.68 43.52 -7.93
C THR A 12 -6.06 42.85 -7.97
N SER A 13 -7.13 43.56 -8.34
CA SER A 13 -8.49 43.01 -8.41
C SER A 13 -8.56 41.77 -9.31
N TRP A 14 -7.89 41.80 -10.47
CA TRP A 14 -7.80 40.68 -11.40
C TRP A 14 -7.16 39.42 -10.79
N ILE A 15 -6.22 39.57 -9.84
CA ILE A 15 -5.57 38.44 -9.15
C ILE A 15 -6.59 37.75 -8.24
N HIS A 16 -7.36 38.54 -7.49
CA HIS A 16 -8.38 37.99 -6.59
C HIS A 16 -9.53 37.33 -7.33
N ASP A 17 -9.94 37.90 -8.46
CA ASP A 17 -10.97 37.29 -9.31
C ASP A 17 -10.47 35.97 -9.92
N PHE A 18 -9.20 35.93 -10.36
CA PHE A 18 -8.58 34.69 -10.83
C PHE A 18 -8.48 33.63 -9.74
N GLU A 19 -8.00 33.97 -8.54
CA GLU A 19 -7.91 33.03 -7.41
C GLU A 19 -9.27 32.43 -7.05
N LYS A 20 -10.33 33.25 -7.14
CA LYS A 20 -11.71 32.81 -6.85
C LYS A 20 -12.23 31.85 -7.91
N GLU A 21 -11.97 32.11 -9.19
CA GLU A 21 -12.35 31.20 -10.27
C GLU A 21 -11.52 29.91 -10.25
N ASP A 22 -10.21 30.02 -10.03
CA ASP A 22 -9.28 28.89 -9.96
C ASP A 22 -9.61 27.94 -8.80
N GLY A 23 -10.01 28.50 -7.65
CA GLY A 23 -10.44 27.73 -6.49
C GLY A 23 -11.61 26.78 -6.78
N LEU A 24 -12.46 27.08 -7.77
CA LEU A 24 -13.57 26.19 -8.18
C LEU A 24 -13.07 24.91 -8.86
N TYR A 25 -11.87 24.95 -9.45
CA TYR A 25 -11.26 23.82 -10.15
C TYR A 25 -10.23 23.06 -9.31
N LYS A 26 -10.01 23.48 -8.06
CA LYS A 26 -9.02 22.88 -7.17
C LYS A 26 -9.14 21.37 -7.07
N ASP A 27 -10.37 20.87 -7.01
CA ASP A 27 -10.67 19.45 -6.89
C ASP A 27 -10.21 18.62 -8.09
N PHE A 28 -9.96 19.26 -9.24
CA PHE A 28 -9.48 18.63 -10.46
C PHE A 28 -7.95 18.65 -10.60
N TYR A 29 -7.22 19.32 -9.71
CA TYR A 29 -5.77 19.34 -9.78
C TYR A 29 -5.16 18.00 -9.35
N LEU A 30 -4.03 17.66 -9.99
CA LEU A 30 -3.24 16.50 -9.62
C LEU A 30 -2.38 16.87 -8.41
N GLU A 31 -2.64 16.21 -7.28
CA GLU A 31 -1.92 16.45 -6.04
C GLU A 31 -1.24 15.17 -5.54
N ASP A 32 -0.28 15.35 -4.64
CA ASP A 32 0.25 14.25 -3.85
C ASP A 32 -0.81 13.77 -2.86
N LEU A 33 -0.79 12.48 -2.56
CA LEU A 33 -1.75 11.84 -1.68
C LEU A 33 -1.46 12.24 -0.23
N TYR A 34 -2.49 12.74 0.45
CA TYR A 34 -2.43 12.97 1.89
C TYR A 34 -2.61 11.66 2.68
N PHE A 35 -3.46 10.76 2.17
CA PHE A 35 -3.71 9.46 2.76
C PHE A 35 -4.06 8.42 1.70
N ILE A 36 -4.03 7.15 2.09
CA ILE A 36 -4.67 6.04 1.38
C ILE A 36 -5.58 5.27 2.31
N ASN A 37 -6.58 4.62 1.72
CA ASN A 37 -7.43 3.71 2.45
C ASN A 37 -6.78 2.33 2.60
N LEU A 38 -6.90 1.75 3.78
CA LEU A 38 -6.51 0.37 4.05
C LEU A 38 -7.77 -0.48 4.18
N HIS A 39 -7.83 -1.55 3.42
CA HIS A 39 -8.92 -2.52 3.47
C HIS A 39 -8.37 -3.86 3.94
N TYR A 40 -8.87 -4.35 5.06
CA TYR A 40 -8.53 -5.66 5.59
C TYR A 40 -9.72 -6.59 5.39
N VAL A 41 -9.53 -7.64 4.60
CA VAL A 41 -10.56 -8.65 4.31
C VAL A 41 -10.11 -9.95 4.94
N TYR A 42 -10.97 -10.53 5.77
CA TYR A 42 -10.72 -11.80 6.45
C TYR A 42 -11.60 -12.87 5.85
N LEU A 43 -10.96 -13.92 5.34
CA LEU A 43 -11.60 -15.09 4.78
C LEU A 43 -11.56 -16.23 5.79
N ASN A 44 -12.67 -16.96 5.91
CA ASN A 44 -12.70 -18.19 6.69
C ASN A 44 -12.08 -19.37 5.89
N GLU A 45 -12.16 -20.57 6.47
CA GLU A 45 -11.59 -21.78 5.86
C GLU A 45 -12.26 -22.15 4.52
N SER A 46 -13.55 -21.82 4.33
CA SER A 46 -14.30 -22.02 3.09
C SER A 46 -14.13 -20.88 2.07
N ASN A 47 -13.15 -19.98 2.27
CA ASN A 47 -12.88 -18.81 1.43
C ASN A 47 -14.03 -17.79 1.34
N THR A 48 -14.96 -17.79 2.29
CA THR A 48 -16.02 -16.79 2.38
C THR A 48 -15.57 -15.62 3.27
N ILE A 49 -16.03 -14.42 2.95
CA ILE A 49 -15.69 -13.21 3.70
C ILE A 49 -16.39 -13.27 5.06
N GLU A 50 -15.60 -13.35 6.13
CA GLU A 50 -16.07 -13.35 7.51
C GLU A 50 -16.14 -11.92 8.06
N LYS A 51 -15.15 -11.10 7.73
CA LYS A 51 -15.02 -9.74 8.25
C LYS A 51 -14.33 -8.82 7.27
N VAL A 52 -14.77 -7.56 7.26
CA VAL A 52 -14.09 -6.46 6.57
C VAL A 52 -13.82 -5.35 7.59
N LYS A 53 -12.60 -4.84 7.60
CA LYS A 53 -12.19 -3.68 8.39
C LYS A 53 -11.61 -2.62 7.45
N LYS A 54 -11.91 -1.36 7.71
CA LYS A 54 -11.35 -0.22 7.00
C LYS A 54 -10.52 0.62 7.96
N ASP A 55 -9.42 1.17 7.47
CA ASP A 55 -8.55 2.09 8.19
C ASP A 55 -7.91 3.07 7.19
N LYS A 56 -7.15 4.05 7.68
CA LYS A 56 -6.43 5.01 6.83
C LYS A 56 -4.95 5.02 7.17
N TYR A 57 -4.12 5.15 6.14
CA TYR A 57 -2.70 5.44 6.28
C TYR A 57 -2.46 6.86 5.83
N PHE A 58 -1.94 7.70 6.73
CA PHE A 58 -1.57 9.08 6.42
C PHE A 58 -0.10 9.13 6.05
N PHE A 59 0.23 9.84 4.96
CA PHE A 59 1.62 10.05 4.57
C PHE A 59 2.26 11.11 5.46
N ASN A 60 3.57 10.96 5.68
CA ASN A 60 4.36 11.96 6.38
C ASN A 60 4.83 13.04 5.40
N GLU A 61 5.06 14.26 5.88
CA GLU A 61 5.54 15.38 5.06
C GLU A 61 6.85 15.09 4.30
N PHE A 62 7.70 14.21 4.85
CA PHE A 62 9.00 13.85 4.25
C PHE A 62 8.94 12.67 3.26
N GLN A 63 7.84 11.91 3.25
CA GLN A 63 7.67 10.71 2.42
C GLN A 63 6.24 10.69 1.86
N THR A 64 6.01 11.55 0.88
CA THR A 64 4.75 11.61 0.16
C THR A 64 4.62 10.41 -0.79
N ASN A 65 3.41 9.88 -0.93
CA ASN A 65 3.03 8.83 -1.88
C ASN A 65 3.79 7.50 -1.79
N ILE A 66 4.62 7.29 -0.76
CA ILE A 66 5.38 6.06 -0.56
C ILE A 66 5.02 5.48 0.79
N VAL A 67 4.55 4.24 0.81
CA VAL A 67 4.43 3.44 2.04
C VAL A 67 5.72 2.64 2.19
N PRO A 68 6.58 2.95 3.18
CA PRO A 68 7.82 2.21 3.39
C PRO A 68 7.55 0.74 3.69
N LYS A 69 8.49 -0.12 3.31
CA LYS A 69 8.43 -1.55 3.58
C LYS A 69 8.18 -1.86 5.06
N GLU A 70 8.83 -1.14 5.96
CA GLU A 70 8.74 -1.34 7.40
C GLU A 70 7.34 -1.04 7.92
N GLU A 71 6.73 0.05 7.45
CA GLU A 71 5.36 0.44 7.80
C GLU A 71 4.34 -0.53 7.22
N LEU A 72 4.50 -0.92 5.95
CA LEU A 72 3.66 -1.93 5.33
C LEU A 72 3.73 -3.26 6.10
N PHE A 73 4.93 -3.68 6.50
CA PHE A 73 5.12 -4.89 7.28
C PHE A 73 4.43 -4.79 8.66
N LYS A 74 4.60 -3.66 9.36
CA LYS A 74 3.90 -3.40 10.65
C LYS A 74 2.38 -3.48 10.48
N ILE A 75 1.83 -2.86 9.44
CA ILE A 75 0.39 -2.90 9.11
C ILE A 75 -0.08 -4.35 8.94
N ILE A 76 0.65 -5.15 8.17
CA ILE A 76 0.31 -6.54 7.88
C ILE A 76 0.34 -7.39 9.16
N VAL A 77 1.39 -7.28 9.97
CA VAL A 77 1.59 -8.09 11.17
C VAL A 77 0.59 -7.72 12.26
N LYS A 78 0.33 -6.43 12.49
CA LYS A 78 -0.61 -5.94 13.51
C LYS A 78 -2.01 -6.53 13.34
N ASN A 79 -2.45 -6.72 12.10
CA ASN A 79 -3.81 -7.15 11.77
C ASN A 79 -3.94 -8.67 11.52
N LYS A 80 -2.87 -9.44 11.80
CA LYS A 80 -2.82 -10.90 11.63
C LYS A 80 -3.60 -11.68 12.69
N HIS A 81 -3.70 -11.12 13.90
CA HIS A 81 -4.35 -11.73 15.05
C HIS A 81 -5.61 -10.94 15.41
N ILE A 82 -6.77 -11.59 15.33
CA ILE A 82 -8.05 -11.01 15.75
C ILE A 82 -8.73 -11.98 16.71
N ASN A 83 -9.09 -11.52 17.90
CA ASN A 83 -9.93 -12.24 18.87
C ASN A 83 -9.51 -13.72 19.09
N ARG A 84 -8.19 -13.96 19.22
CA ARG A 84 -7.54 -15.29 19.42
C ARG A 84 -7.43 -16.17 18.19
N GLU A 85 -7.95 -15.74 17.04
CA GLU A 85 -7.79 -16.46 15.79
C GLU A 85 -6.58 -15.95 15.00
N ASN A 86 -5.89 -16.90 14.39
CA ASN A 86 -4.71 -16.65 13.57
C ASN A 86 -5.12 -16.65 12.11
N TYR A 87 -4.82 -15.55 11.43
CA TYR A 87 -4.96 -15.48 9.98
C TYR A 87 -3.58 -15.44 9.33
N LYS A 88 -3.46 -16.00 8.13
CA LYS A 88 -2.27 -15.88 7.29
C LYS A 88 -2.56 -14.87 6.19
N LEU A 89 -1.56 -14.06 5.84
CA LEU A 89 -1.64 -13.20 4.66
C LEU A 89 -1.83 -14.10 3.42
N ASN A 90 -2.88 -13.83 2.64
CA ASN A 90 -3.18 -14.55 1.40
C ASN A 90 -2.72 -13.74 0.18
N CYS A 91 -3.14 -12.49 0.08
CA CYS A 91 -2.76 -11.61 -1.02
C CYS A 91 -2.86 -10.13 -0.63
N LEU A 92 -2.18 -9.31 -1.42
CA LEU A 92 -2.07 -7.88 -1.24
C LEU A 92 -2.26 -7.18 -2.58
N PHE A 93 -3.11 -6.17 -2.61
CA PHE A 93 -3.38 -5.39 -3.82
C PHE A 93 -3.22 -3.91 -3.56
N LYS A 94 -2.62 -3.21 -4.51
CA LYS A 94 -2.56 -1.75 -4.58
C LYS A 94 -3.58 -1.29 -5.61
N TYR A 95 -4.41 -0.32 -5.24
CA TYR A 95 -5.26 0.41 -6.14
C TYR A 95 -4.82 1.87 -6.18
N ASN A 96 -4.45 2.38 -7.35
CA ASN A 96 -4.03 3.77 -7.53
C ASN A 96 -4.76 4.38 -8.74
N CYS A 97 -5.68 5.31 -8.49
CA CYS A 97 -6.52 5.92 -9.51
C CYS A 97 -5.79 7.08 -10.20
N THR A 98 -5.18 6.84 -11.35
CA THR A 98 -4.34 7.82 -12.05
C THR A 98 -5.05 8.40 -13.28
N ILE A 99 -6.36 8.60 -13.17
CA ILE A 99 -7.16 9.24 -14.22
C ILE A 99 -6.72 10.70 -14.32
N ASP A 100 -6.55 11.19 -15.54
CA ASP A 100 -6.17 12.57 -15.82
C ASP A 100 -7.42 13.43 -16.09
N PRO A 101 -7.52 14.67 -15.55
CA PRO A 101 -8.72 15.50 -15.67
C PRO A 101 -9.17 15.72 -17.11
N TYR A 102 -8.22 15.90 -18.04
CA TYR A 102 -8.52 16.15 -19.45
C TYR A 102 -9.14 14.93 -20.13
N THR A 103 -8.80 13.73 -19.64
CA THR A 103 -9.28 12.45 -20.18
C THR A 103 -10.55 11.94 -19.50
N ILE A 104 -11.01 12.54 -18.39
CA ILE A 104 -12.19 12.07 -17.64
C ILE A 104 -13.43 11.98 -18.54
N ILE A 105 -13.70 13.02 -19.31
CA ILE A 105 -14.90 13.10 -20.15
C ILE A 105 -14.83 12.02 -21.24
N GLU A 106 -13.65 11.81 -21.83
CA GLU A 106 -13.42 10.74 -22.79
C GLU A 106 -13.56 9.38 -22.13
N PHE A 107 -13.07 9.18 -20.92
CA PHE A 107 -13.22 7.94 -20.15
C PHE A 107 -14.70 7.61 -19.88
N PHE A 108 -15.53 8.60 -19.57
CA PHE A 108 -16.98 8.39 -19.38
C PHE A 108 -17.75 8.17 -20.69
N LYS A 109 -17.37 8.88 -21.76
CA LYS A 109 -18.06 8.83 -23.07
C LYS A 109 -17.65 7.63 -23.90
N SER A 110 -16.37 7.28 -23.84
CA SER A 110 -15.87 6.07 -24.44
C SER A 110 -16.48 4.92 -23.66
N LYS A 111 -17.46 4.26 -24.27
CA LYS A 111 -17.79 2.88 -23.92
C LYS A 111 -16.60 2.02 -24.31
N ILE A 112 -15.41 2.27 -23.75
CA ILE A 112 -14.30 1.34 -23.87
C ILE A 112 -14.90 0.04 -23.33
N PRO A 113 -15.06 -1.00 -24.16
CA PRO A 113 -15.47 -2.28 -23.62
C PRO A 113 -14.45 -2.57 -22.53
N ILE A 114 -14.93 -2.82 -21.32
CA ILE A 114 -14.12 -3.16 -20.16
C ILE A 114 -13.42 -4.48 -20.53
N THR A 115 -12.34 -4.39 -21.30
CA THR A 115 -11.47 -5.50 -21.62
C THR A 115 -10.57 -5.68 -20.41
N ILE A 116 -10.14 -6.92 -20.19
CA ILE A 116 -9.37 -7.33 -19.01
C ILE A 116 -8.11 -6.46 -18.82
N ASP A 117 -7.56 -5.88 -19.89
CA ASP A 117 -6.43 -4.94 -19.84
C ASP A 117 -6.76 -3.59 -19.19
N THR A 118 -7.97 -3.07 -19.36
CA THR A 118 -8.38 -1.79 -18.74
C THR A 118 -8.62 -1.92 -17.23
N THR A 119 -9.13 -3.07 -16.77
CA THR A 119 -9.34 -3.33 -15.34
C THR A 119 -8.04 -3.47 -14.54
N ASN A 120 -6.96 -3.87 -15.21
CA ASN A 120 -5.64 -4.02 -14.60
C ASN A 120 -4.83 -2.71 -14.57
N MET A 121 -5.35 -1.61 -15.11
CA MET A 121 -4.59 -0.37 -15.22
C MET A 121 -4.32 0.29 -13.86
N TYR A 122 -5.27 0.17 -12.92
CA TYR A 122 -5.20 0.81 -11.59
C TYR A 122 -4.97 -0.18 -10.44
N LEU A 123 -5.36 -1.45 -10.63
CA LEU A 123 -5.22 -2.49 -9.62
C LEU A 123 -4.01 -3.36 -9.93
N SER A 124 -3.01 -3.34 -9.05
CA SER A 124 -1.79 -4.15 -9.19
C SER A 124 -1.58 -5.05 -7.97
N PRO A 125 -1.25 -6.34 -8.14
CA PRO A 125 -0.88 -7.20 -7.02
C PRO A 125 0.50 -6.77 -6.47
N ILE A 126 0.64 -6.80 -5.14
CA ILE A 126 1.92 -6.60 -4.47
C ILE A 126 2.49 -7.99 -4.15
N THR A 127 3.44 -8.44 -4.97
CA THR A 127 4.03 -9.79 -4.89
C THR A 127 5.15 -9.89 -3.85
N SER A 128 5.90 -8.81 -3.65
CA SER A 128 6.99 -8.68 -2.68
C SER A 128 6.62 -7.62 -1.64
N ILE A 129 6.96 -7.85 -0.37
CA ILE A 129 6.81 -6.84 0.68
C ILE A 129 7.99 -5.86 0.55
N GLU A 130 7.84 -4.96 -0.41
CA GLU A 130 8.71 -3.83 -0.68
C GLU A 130 7.95 -2.52 -0.44
N SER A 131 8.66 -1.40 -0.55
CA SER A 131 8.04 -0.09 -0.45
C SER A 131 7.03 0.10 -1.59
N VAL A 132 5.83 0.55 -1.26
CA VAL A 132 4.74 0.72 -2.22
C VAL A 132 4.63 2.19 -2.60
N SER A 133 4.89 2.50 -3.87
CA SER A 133 4.74 3.84 -4.41
C SER A 133 3.38 4.04 -5.10
N PHE A 134 2.84 5.25 -4.92
CA PHE A 134 1.65 5.76 -5.56
C PHE A 134 2.00 6.93 -6.47
N LYS A 135 1.27 7.06 -7.57
CA LYS A 135 1.31 8.26 -8.41
C LYS A 135 0.31 9.29 -7.88
N LYS A 136 0.56 10.54 -8.22
CA LYS A 136 -0.36 11.66 -7.99
C LYS A 136 -1.73 11.34 -8.57
N THR A 137 -2.77 11.81 -7.89
CA THR A 137 -4.14 11.63 -8.32
C THR A 137 -4.88 12.94 -8.21
N ILE A 138 -5.99 13.03 -8.93
CA ILE A 138 -6.88 14.17 -8.82
C ILE A 138 -7.37 14.28 -7.37
N THR A 139 -7.42 15.50 -6.83
CA THR A 139 -7.80 15.76 -5.43
C THR A 139 -9.16 15.12 -5.08
N MET A 140 -10.15 15.19 -5.96
CA MET A 140 -11.47 14.56 -5.75
C MET A 140 -11.43 13.01 -5.66
N PHE A 141 -10.38 12.37 -6.18
CA PHE A 141 -10.24 10.91 -6.26
C PHE A 141 -9.20 10.34 -5.28
N GLN A 142 -8.67 11.16 -4.38
CA GLN A 142 -7.67 10.69 -3.41
C GLN A 142 -8.19 9.52 -2.56
N ASP A 143 -9.48 9.54 -2.21
CA ASP A 143 -10.14 8.52 -1.42
C ASP A 143 -10.28 7.16 -2.13
N LEU A 144 -10.11 7.09 -3.44
CA LEU A 144 -10.15 5.82 -4.16
C LEU A 144 -8.87 5.01 -3.93
N ASN A 145 -7.74 5.69 -3.72
CA ASN A 145 -6.44 5.05 -3.56
C ASN A 145 -6.41 4.19 -2.31
N SER A 146 -6.02 2.92 -2.47
CA SER A 146 -6.08 1.97 -1.37
C SER A 146 -5.07 0.84 -1.47
N ILE A 147 -4.80 0.24 -0.31
CA ILE A 147 -4.15 -1.07 -0.21
C ILE A 147 -5.16 -2.04 0.39
N THR A 148 -5.44 -3.10 -0.35
CA THR A 148 -6.32 -4.18 0.09
C THR A 148 -5.49 -5.38 0.52
N ILE A 149 -5.59 -5.73 1.79
CA ILE A 149 -4.90 -6.84 2.43
C ILE A 149 -5.92 -7.93 2.70
N ILE A 150 -5.72 -9.10 2.08
CA ILE A 150 -6.60 -10.25 2.26
C ILE A 150 -5.89 -11.28 3.13
N TYR A 151 -6.54 -11.65 4.22
CA TYR A 151 -6.10 -12.68 5.13
C TYR A 151 -6.99 -13.91 5.02
N LYS A 152 -6.41 -15.09 5.19
CA LYS A 152 -7.12 -16.36 5.22
C LYS A 152 -6.92 -17.03 6.56
N LYS A 153 -8.01 -17.47 7.19
CA LYS A 153 -7.99 -18.24 8.43
C LYS A 153 -7.19 -19.52 8.20
N THR A 154 -6.20 -19.76 9.05
CA THR A 154 -5.51 -21.04 9.04
C THR A 154 -6.37 -22.01 9.83
N SER A 155 -6.74 -23.13 9.22
CA SER A 155 -7.31 -24.23 9.99
C SER A 155 -6.28 -24.60 11.05
N ASN A 156 -6.69 -24.50 12.32
CA ASN A 156 -5.98 -25.18 13.38
C ASN A 156 -6.29 -26.66 13.21
N THR A 157 -5.78 -27.31 12.15
CA THR A 157 -5.55 -28.75 12.22
C THR A 157 -4.39 -28.94 13.18
N THR A 158 -4.64 -28.72 14.47
CA THR A 158 -4.04 -29.64 15.42
C THR A 158 -4.61 -30.99 15.02
N THR A 159 -3.78 -31.81 14.38
CA THR A 159 -3.86 -33.24 14.62
C THR A 159 -3.58 -33.44 16.10
N ASP A 160 -4.56 -33.12 16.96
CA ASP A 160 -4.64 -33.49 18.37
C ASP A 160 -5.02 -34.98 18.48
N THR A 161 -4.33 -35.80 17.70
CA THR A 161 -4.11 -37.22 17.94
C THR A 161 -2.62 -37.46 17.89
N ALA A 162 -1.89 -36.77 18.77
CA ALA A 162 -0.56 -37.17 19.18
C ALA A 162 -0.39 -36.77 20.65
N THR A 163 -1.09 -37.50 21.52
CA THR A 163 -0.53 -37.83 22.84
C THR A 163 0.82 -38.51 22.63
N ASN A 164 1.88 -37.73 22.48
CA ASN A 164 3.26 -38.18 22.63
C ASN A 164 4.03 -37.07 23.33
N ASN A 165 4.04 -37.17 24.66
CA ASN A 165 5.09 -36.63 25.50
C ASN A 165 6.46 -37.01 24.91
N THR A 166 7.10 -36.10 24.18
CA THR A 166 8.53 -36.21 23.91
C THR A 166 9.20 -34.92 24.35
N ASN A 167 9.65 -34.97 25.62
CA ASN A 167 10.76 -34.22 26.19
C ASN A 167 11.51 -33.34 25.17
N ASN A 168 11.44 -32.03 25.36
CA ASN A 168 12.35 -31.06 24.75
C ASN A 168 13.79 -31.32 25.23
N LYS A 169 14.44 -32.35 24.70
CA LYS A 169 15.88 -32.54 24.75
C LYS A 169 16.46 -31.99 23.47
N THR A 170 16.97 -30.77 23.50
CA THR A 170 17.93 -30.30 22.49
C THR A 170 19.11 -31.28 22.48
N LYS A 171 19.25 -32.07 21.41
CA LYS A 171 20.41 -32.96 21.27
C LYS A 171 21.64 -32.11 21.00
N ARG A 172 22.54 -32.05 21.98
CA ARG A 172 23.85 -31.40 21.86
C ARG A 172 24.63 -32.05 20.71
N LEU A 173 24.91 -31.29 19.67
CA LEU A 173 25.60 -31.77 18.47
C LEU A 173 27.11 -31.76 18.73
N TYR A 174 27.71 -32.95 18.91
CA TYR A 174 29.16 -33.10 19.04
C TYR A 174 29.78 -33.20 17.65
N ILE A 175 30.40 -32.11 17.21
CA ILE A 175 31.22 -32.09 15.99
C ILE A 175 32.54 -32.80 16.31
N LYS A 176 32.70 -34.05 15.86
CA LYS A 176 34.01 -34.71 15.89
C LYS A 176 34.91 -34.03 14.85
N LYS A 177 35.97 -33.35 15.30
CA LYS A 177 37.08 -32.95 14.42
C LYS A 177 37.72 -34.22 13.86
N THR A 178 37.42 -34.56 12.61
CA THR A 178 38.23 -35.52 11.88
C THR A 178 39.57 -34.84 11.59
N ASN A 179 40.65 -35.33 12.21
CA ASN A 179 42.01 -34.93 11.87
C ASN A 179 42.35 -35.44 10.46
N ARG A 180 41.82 -34.79 9.43
CA ARG A 180 42.35 -34.95 8.07
C ARG A 180 43.71 -34.29 8.07
N LYS A 181 44.78 -35.09 7.99
CA LYS A 181 46.12 -34.59 7.71
C LYS A 181 46.06 -33.89 6.36
N THR A 182 46.14 -32.56 6.34
CA THR A 182 46.40 -31.80 5.13
C THR A 182 47.85 -32.08 4.72
N THR A 183 48.06 -32.84 3.65
CA THR A 183 49.35 -32.86 2.94
C THR A 183 49.49 -31.51 2.24
N ARG A 184 50.43 -30.69 2.70
CA ARG A 184 50.85 -29.49 1.96
C ARG A 184 51.53 -29.95 0.68
N LEU A 185 50.93 -29.64 -0.46
CA LEU A 185 51.60 -29.68 -1.76
C LEU A 185 52.55 -28.48 -1.80
N TYR A 186 53.85 -28.75 -1.82
CA TYR A 186 54.83 -27.77 -2.24
C TYR A 186 54.83 -27.77 -3.77
N ILE A 187 54.49 -26.62 -4.37
CA ILE A 187 54.76 -26.28 -5.77
C ILE A 187 56.11 -25.59 -5.79
#